data_AF-A0A9D9MY94-F1
#
_entry.id   AF-A0A9D9MY94-F1
#
_cell.length_a   1.000
_cell.length_b   1.000
_cell.length_c   1.000
_cell.angle_alpha   90.00
_cell.angle_beta   90.00
_cell.angle_gamma   90.00
#
_symmetry.space_group_name_H-M   'P 1'
#
loop_
_entity.id
_entity.type
_entity.pdbx_description
1 polymer ?
#
loop_
_entity_poly.entity_id
_entity_poly.type
_entity_poly.pdbx_seq_one_letter_code
_entity_poly.pdbx_strand_id
1 'polypeptide(L)' 'MPRLYIISGCNGAGKTTASYTLLPEMLECSQFVNSDEFAKGLAPFSPEKASIQASRLMIMKIRYLFRR' A
#
# COMPACT_ATOMS: atom_id res chain seq x y z
N MET A 1 17.29 -1.65 10.54
CA MET A 1 17.25 -1.25 9.12
C MET A 1 15.84 -1.48 8.57
N PRO A 2 15.23 -0.51 7.89
CA PRO A 2 13.90 -0.70 7.29
C PRO A 2 13.96 -1.73 6.15
N ARG A 3 12.92 -2.58 6.05
CA ARG A 3 12.75 -3.56 4.97
C ARG A 3 11.52 -3.17 4.13
N LEU A 4 11.67 -3.15 2.81
CA LEU A 4 10.55 -2.94 1.87
C LEU A 4 10.27 -4.23 1.14
N TYR A 5 9.05 -4.72 1.29
CA TYR A 5 8.53 -5.87 0.55
C TYR A 5 7.57 -5.36 -0.52
N ILE A 6 7.74 -5.83 -1.75
CA ILE A 6 6.87 -5.47 -2.88
C ILE A 6 6.17 -6.74 -3.36
N ILE A 7 4.84 -6.72 -3.35
CA ILE A 7 4.00 -7.78 -3.91
C ILE A 7 3.53 -7.30 -5.29
N SER A 8 3.90 -8.02 -6.35
CA SER A 8 3.59 -7.69 -7.75
C SER A 8 2.87 -8.86 -8.44
N GLY A 9 2.25 -8.59 -9.59
CA GLY A 9 1.43 -9.55 -10.34
C GLY A 9 0.25 -8.92 -11.08
N CYS A 10 -0.44 -9.69 -11.92
CA CYS A 10 -1.57 -9.23 -12.73
C CYS A 10 -2.78 -8.75 -11.89
N ASN A 11 -3.68 -7.99 -12.51
CA ASN A 11 -4.97 -7.64 -11.90
C ASN A 11 -5.76 -8.92 -11.62
N GLY A 12 -6.40 -9.01 -10.45
CA GLY A 12 -7.12 -10.21 -10.02
C GLY A 12 -6.25 -11.34 -9.46
N ALA A 13 -4.92 -11.25 -9.48
CA ALA A 13 -4.03 -12.30 -8.96
C ALA A 13 -4.03 -12.45 -7.41
N GLY A 14 -4.89 -11.73 -6.69
CA GLY A 14 -5.00 -11.84 -5.23
C GLY A 14 -3.93 -11.10 -4.42
N LYS A 15 -3.17 -10.16 -5.02
CA LYS A 15 -2.07 -9.42 -4.33
C LYS A 15 -2.49 -8.77 -3.00
N THR A 16 -3.60 -8.03 -3.01
CA THR A 16 -4.11 -7.36 -1.81
C THR A 16 -4.55 -8.36 -0.75
N THR A 17 -5.27 -9.41 -1.16
CA THR A 17 -5.66 -10.51 -0.27
C THR A 17 -4.45 -11.19 0.37
N ALA A 18 -3.46 -11.55 -0.44
CA ALA A 18 -2.23 -12.17 0.04
C ALA A 18 -1.46 -11.23 0.98
N SER A 19 -1.44 -9.92 0.71
CA SER A 19 -0.76 -8.95 1.56
C SER A 19 -1.32 -8.87 2.98
N TYR A 20 -2.63 -9.07 3.17
CA TYR A 20 -3.24 -9.04 4.50
C TYR A 20 -2.86 -10.24 5.38
N THR A 21 -2.48 -11.37 4.77
CA THR A 21 -2.05 -12.57 5.49
C THR A 21 -0.52 -12.64 5.58
N LEU A 22 0.18 -12.51 4.44
CA LEU A 22 1.64 -12.67 4.36
C LEU A 22 2.40 -11.61 5.15
N LEU A 23 1.98 -10.34 5.11
CA LEU A 23 2.72 -9.26 5.76
C LEU A 23 2.73 -9.40 7.28
N PRO A 24 1.60 -9.54 8.00
CA PRO A 24 1.62 -9.66 9.45
C PRO A 24 2.12 -11.03 9.92
N GLU A 25 1.74 -12.13 9.26
CA GLU A 25 2.00 -13.48 9.79
C GLU A 25 3.37 -14.03 9.43
N MET A 26 3.88 -13.76 8.22
CA MET A 26 5.15 -14.34 7.75
C MET A 26 6.32 -13.35 7.78
N LEU A 27 6.05 -12.06 7.61
CA LEU A 27 7.09 -11.04 7.44
C LEU A 27 7.20 -10.07 8.62
N GLU A 28 6.36 -10.23 9.64
CA GLU A 28 6.26 -9.33 10.80
C GLU A 28 6.13 -7.85 10.38
N CYS A 29 5.47 -7.62 9.24
CA CYS A 29 5.31 -6.31 8.62
C CYS A 29 3.90 -5.79 8.91
N SER A 30 3.81 -4.86 9.85
CA SER A 30 2.52 -4.25 10.25
C SER A 30 2.09 -3.07 9.37
N GLN A 31 2.94 -2.64 8.44
CA GLN A 31 2.69 -1.46 7.62
C GLN A 31 2.35 -1.87 6.18
N PHE A 32 1.06 -1.81 5.84
CA PHE A 32 0.58 -1.95 4.47
C PHE A 32 0.45 -0.57 3.81
N VAL A 33 1.10 -0.40 2.66
CA VAL A 33 1.15 0.87 1.93
C VAL A 33 0.76 0.61 0.47
N ASN A 34 -0.43 1.06 0.07
CA ASN A 34 -1.02 0.80 -1.24
C ASN A 34 -1.77 2.04 -1.77
N SER A 35 -1.53 2.42 -3.02
CA SER A 35 -2.11 3.62 -3.65
C SER A 35 -3.64 3.59 -3.72
N ASP A 36 -4.23 2.43 -3.98
CA ASP A 36 -5.68 2.29 -4.16
C ASP A 36 -6.40 2.46 -2.82
N GLU A 37 -5.82 1.94 -1.73
CA GLU A 37 -6.32 2.18 -0.37
C GLU A 37 -6.22 3.66 0.03
N PHE A 38 -5.14 4.35 -0.34
CA PHE A 38 -5.06 5.80 -0.17
C PHE A 38 -6.13 6.54 -1.00
N ALA A 39 -6.35 6.13 -2.24
CA ALA A 39 -7.34 6.74 -3.13
C ALA A 39 -8.77 6.58 -2.58
N LYS A 40 -9.11 5.38 -2.10
CA LYS A 40 -10.39 5.11 -1.41
C LYS A 40 -10.55 5.96 -0.15
N GLY A 41 -9.48 6.17 0.61
CA GLY A 41 -9.50 7.05 1.79
C GLY A 41 -9.67 8.54 1.45
N LEU A 42 -9.08 9.00 0.34
CA LEU A 42 -9.17 10.40 -0.11
C LEU A 42 -10.51 10.73 -0.79
N ALA A 43 -11.00 9.84 -1.65
CA ALA A 43 -12.21 10.04 -2.42
C ALA A 43 -13.08 8.77 -2.42
N PRO A 44 -13.80 8.48 -1.32
CA PRO A 44 -14.55 7.22 -1.16
C PRO A 44 -15.54 6.90 -2.29
N PHE A 45 -16.12 7.94 -2.90
CA PHE A 45 -17.10 7.81 -3.99
C PHE A 45 -16.50 7.98 -5.39
N SER A 46 -15.22 8.36 -5.51
CA SER A 46 -14.52 8.49 -6.80
C SER A 46 -13.00 8.34 -6.67
N PRO A 47 -12.49 7.16 -6.25
CA PRO A 47 -11.06 6.95 -6.00
C PRO A 47 -10.18 7.24 -7.22
N GLU A 48 -10.70 7.00 -8.43
CA GLU A 48 -10.00 7.24 -9.69
C GLU A 48 -9.54 8.71 -9.85
N LYS A 49 -10.33 9.65 -9.32
CA LYS A 49 -10.01 11.09 -9.35
C LYS A 49 -8.87 11.45 -8.39
N ALA A 50 -8.62 10.63 -7.37
CA ALA A 50 -7.57 10.84 -6.37
C ALA A 50 -6.27 10.09 -6.66
N SER A 51 -6.18 9.31 -7.75
CA SER A 51 -5.05 8.41 -8.07
C SER A 51 -3.66 9.06 -7.99
N ILE A 52 -3.48 10.25 -8.57
CA ILE A 52 -2.20 10.98 -8.55
C ILE A 52 -1.84 11.40 -7.12
N GLN A 53 -2.79 11.97 -6.37
CA GLN A 53 -2.56 12.42 -5.00
C GLN A 53 -2.29 11.25 -4.07
N ALA A 54 -3.06 10.17 -4.19
CA ALA A 54 -2.89 8.94 -3.43
C ALA A 54 -1.51 8.32 -3.65
N SER A 55 -1.03 8.29 -4.90
CA SER A 55 0.31 7.80 -5.23
C SER A 55 1.42 8.64 -4.59
N ARG A 56 1.26 9.97 -4.55
CA ARG A 56 2.20 10.87 -3.84
C ARG A 56 2.21 10.58 -2.33
N LEU A 57 1.04 10.42 -1.72
CA LEU A 57 0.94 10.08 -0.29
C LEU A 57 1.55 8.72 0.03
N MET A 58 1.36 7.73 -0.84
CA MET A 58 1.98 6.41 -0.72
C MET A 58 3.52 6.53 -0.66
N ILE A 59 4.13 7.27 -1.59
CA ILE A 59 5.58 7.51 -1.60
C ILE A 59 6.04 8.27 -0.35
N MET A 60 5.27 9.29 0.07
CA MET A 60 5.57 10.03 1.30
C MET A 60 5.51 9.13 2.54
N LYS A 61 4.53 8.22 2.62
CA LYS A 61 4.41 7.25 3.72
C LYS A 61 5.59 6.28 3.75
N ILE A 62 6.02 5.76 2.60
CA ILE A 62 7.23 4.92 2.51
C ILE A 62 8.45 5.69 3.05
N ARG A 63 8.67 6.93 2.58
CA ARG A 63 9.80 7.77 3.04
C ARG A 63 9.73 8.10 4.53
N TYR A 64 8.53 8.30 5.06
CA TYR A 64 8.31 8.51 6.50
C TYR A 64 8.69 7.26 7.30
N LEU A 65 8.23 6.07 6.88
CA LEU A 65 8.52 4.82 7.57
C LEU A 65 10.01 4.46 7.55
N PHE A 66 10.73 4.84 6.50
CA PHE A 66 12.18 4.62 6.37
C PHE A 66 13.03 5.53 7.27
N ARG A 67 12.46 6.64 7.76
CA ARG A 67 13.15 7.59 8.64
C ARG A 67 12.82 7.41 10.12
N ARG A 68 11.79 6.62 10.43
CA ARG A 68 11.37 6.31 11.80
C ARG A 68 12.28 5.23 12.38
#